data_AF-A0A6M0RLA3-F1
#
_entry.id   AF-A0A6M0RLA3-F1
#
_cell.length_a   1.000
_cell.length_b   1.000
_cell.length_c   1.000
_cell.angle_alpha   90.00
_cell.angle_beta   90.00
_cell.angle_gamma   90.00
#
_symmetry.space_group_name_H-M   'P 1'
#
loop_
_entity.id
_entity.type
_entity.pdbx_description
1 polymer ?
#
loop_
_entity_poly.entity_id
_entity_poly.type
_entity_poly.pdbx_seq_one_letter_code
_entity_poly.pdbx_strand_id
1 'polypeptide(L)'
;MLESGQVVPIKFKDRDFRVVIIDPDGLGPDRPTIGVGYRTMSRHTNVPAQTFADRVSEIEGVNYLKLPSGKQFRVSEIKANDGNTYRVIEASDWVELVSDWAKNPGKLRAKAKNGLIDFLAWFAAEGLYAEAYTFLKQTYTREDSERIQQWLVARQAGKPARKDWAYAVAEQGGNSPYKFGKWTNYVYRGLFGMDASEIKQIWEAPVSGSRHIARNYIPETLGLEMVEYCEKLVAIFELDDLEQAHDEAIRMTQMKFRQRLDSERLGD
;
A
#
# COMPACT_ATOMS: atom_id res chain seq x y z
N MET A 1 15.60 -25.73 5.37
CA MET A 1 16.75 -25.43 4.49
C MET A 1 16.20 -24.69 3.28
N LEU A 2 16.84 -23.61 2.87
CA LEU A 2 16.46 -22.86 1.68
C LEU A 2 17.18 -23.44 0.46
N GLU A 3 16.50 -23.52 -0.68
CA GLU A 3 17.06 -24.11 -1.89
C GLU A 3 16.84 -23.19 -3.10
N SER A 4 17.82 -23.14 -4.02
CA SER A 4 17.64 -22.45 -5.30
C SER A 4 16.46 -23.04 -6.06
N GLY A 5 15.63 -22.19 -6.66
CA GLY A 5 14.39 -22.60 -7.33
C GLY A 5 13.20 -22.84 -6.40
N GLN A 6 13.36 -22.72 -5.07
CA GLN A 6 12.23 -22.76 -4.16
C GLN A 6 11.30 -21.56 -4.41
N VAL A 7 10.02 -21.84 -4.67
CA VAL A 7 8.98 -20.80 -4.80
C VAL A 7 8.41 -20.48 -3.42
N VAL A 8 8.52 -19.22 -3.02
CA VAL A 8 8.02 -18.73 -1.73
C VAL A 8 6.90 -17.72 -1.96
N PRO A 9 5.69 -17.94 -1.42
CA PRO A 9 4.65 -16.93 -1.42
C PRO A 9 4.95 -15.87 -0.36
N ILE A 10 5.09 -14.62 -0.80
CA ILE A 10 5.18 -13.46 0.07
C ILE A 10 3.88 -12.70 -0.07
N LYS A 11 3.08 -12.69 1.00
CA LYS A 11 1.90 -11.84 1.08
C LYS A 11 2.30 -10.46 1.54
N PHE A 12 1.74 -9.47 0.88
CA PHE A 12 2.01 -8.09 1.23
C PHE A 12 0.79 -7.23 0.90
N LYS A 13 -0.02 -6.90 1.91
CA LYS A 13 -1.38 -6.33 1.75
C LYS A 13 -2.35 -7.28 1.01
N ASP A 14 -3.05 -6.75 0.00
CA ASP A 14 -3.89 -7.41 -1.00
C ASP A 14 -3.08 -8.00 -2.17
N ARG A 15 -1.73 -7.97 -2.08
CA ARG A 15 -0.83 -8.43 -3.14
C ARG A 15 -0.11 -9.70 -2.74
N ASP A 16 -0.20 -10.68 -3.63
CA ASP A 16 0.58 -11.90 -3.54
C ASP A 16 1.79 -11.81 -4.47
N PHE A 17 2.98 -11.95 -3.90
CA PHE A 17 4.21 -12.16 -4.64
C PHE A 17 4.56 -13.64 -4.60
N ARG A 18 4.86 -14.21 -5.77
CA ARG A 18 5.60 -15.47 -5.84
C ARG A 18 7.03 -15.10 -6.17
N VAL A 19 7.91 -15.27 -5.19
CA VAL A 19 9.35 -15.07 -5.36
C VAL A 19 10.01 -16.43 -5.52
N VAL A 20 11.10 -16.46 -6.27
CA VAL A 20 11.92 -17.65 -6.47
C VAL A 20 13.28 -17.38 -5.83
N ILE A 21 13.76 -18.29 -4.99
CA ILE A 21 15.12 -18.21 -4.44
C ILE A 21 16.10 -18.37 -5.61
N ILE A 22 16.95 -17.36 -5.82
CA ILE A 22 18.00 -17.41 -6.84
C ILE A 22 19.20 -18.13 -6.24
N ASP A 23 19.74 -17.59 -5.16
CA ASP A 23 20.85 -18.14 -4.40
C ASP A 23 20.46 -18.15 -2.91
N PRO A 24 20.39 -19.32 -2.24
CA PRO A 24 20.02 -19.40 -0.83
C PRO A 24 20.98 -18.65 0.11
N ASP A 25 22.23 -18.40 -0.31
CA ASP A 25 23.27 -17.76 0.49
C ASP A 25 23.84 -16.48 -0.17
N GLY A 26 23.12 -15.91 -1.15
CA GLY A 26 23.65 -14.81 -1.97
C GLY A 26 23.98 -13.53 -1.21
N LEU A 27 23.42 -13.32 -0.01
CA LEU A 27 23.76 -12.23 0.92
C LEU A 27 24.49 -12.72 2.19
N GLY A 28 25.04 -13.93 2.13
CA GLY A 28 25.66 -14.64 3.25
C GLY A 28 24.81 -15.83 3.74
N PRO A 29 25.32 -16.60 4.71
CA PRO A 29 24.67 -17.83 5.18
C PRO A 29 23.20 -17.62 5.59
N ASP A 30 22.30 -18.42 5.02
CA ASP A 30 20.84 -18.38 5.21
C ASP A 30 20.20 -17.03 4.83
N ARG A 31 20.83 -16.24 3.96
CA ARG A 31 20.33 -14.95 3.46
C ARG A 31 20.15 -15.01 1.94
N PRO A 32 18.99 -15.48 1.48
CA PRO A 32 18.78 -15.74 0.06
C PRO A 32 18.68 -14.45 -0.74
N THR A 33 19.25 -14.44 -1.94
CA THR A 33 18.78 -13.52 -2.99
C THR A 33 17.52 -14.11 -3.63
N ILE A 34 16.57 -13.22 -3.93
CA ILE A 34 15.27 -13.61 -4.47
C ILE A 34 14.99 -12.90 -5.77
N GLY A 35 14.32 -13.61 -6.67
CA GLY A 35 13.90 -13.12 -7.96
C GLY A 35 12.39 -13.06 -8.07
N VAL A 36 11.90 -12.09 -8.86
CA VAL A 36 10.48 -11.97 -9.20
C VAL A 36 10.31 -12.10 -10.70
N GLY A 37 9.31 -12.90 -11.11
CA GLY A 37 8.98 -13.10 -12.53
C GLY A 37 8.10 -12.00 -13.11
N TYR A 38 8.15 -11.84 -14.44
CA TYR A 38 7.42 -10.80 -15.18
C TYR A 38 5.90 -10.82 -14.95
N ARG A 39 5.30 -12.01 -14.83
CA ARG A 39 3.85 -12.14 -14.60
C ARG A 39 3.44 -11.59 -13.25
N THR A 40 4.22 -11.86 -12.21
CA THR A 40 3.99 -11.32 -10.86
C THR A 40 4.10 -9.80 -10.90
N MET A 41 5.18 -9.27 -11.48
CA MET A 41 5.38 -7.82 -11.56
C MET A 41 4.37 -7.10 -12.43
N SER A 42 3.90 -7.73 -13.50
CA SER A 42 2.88 -7.18 -14.38
C SER A 42 1.58 -6.89 -13.65
N ARG A 43 1.17 -7.76 -12.72
CA ARG A 43 -0.02 -7.57 -11.87
C ARG A 43 0.12 -6.37 -10.93
N HIS A 44 1.33 -6.11 -10.44
CA HIS A 44 1.58 -5.12 -9.39
C HIS A 44 2.00 -3.73 -9.90
N THR A 45 2.45 -3.65 -11.15
CA THR A 45 2.94 -2.42 -11.78
C THR A 45 2.05 -1.90 -12.91
N ASN A 46 1.04 -2.68 -13.34
CA ASN A 46 0.24 -2.43 -14.54
C ASN A 46 1.03 -2.38 -15.86
N VAL A 47 2.30 -2.79 -15.88
CA VAL A 47 3.05 -2.99 -17.12
C VAL A 47 2.79 -4.40 -17.66
N PRO A 48 2.39 -4.59 -18.93
CA PRO A 48 2.18 -5.93 -19.47
C PRO A 48 3.44 -6.80 -19.41
N ALA A 49 3.30 -8.08 -19.04
CA ALA A 49 4.41 -9.04 -18.98
C ALA A 49 5.21 -9.08 -20.30
N GLN A 50 4.52 -8.98 -21.44
CA GLN A 50 5.12 -8.95 -22.76
C GLN A 50 6.08 -7.77 -22.95
N THR A 51 5.78 -6.60 -22.37
CA THR A 51 6.64 -5.41 -22.47
C THR A 51 8.02 -5.63 -21.82
N PHE A 52 8.10 -6.50 -20.80
CA PHE A 52 9.39 -6.93 -20.24
C PHE A 52 10.07 -7.93 -21.18
N ALA A 53 9.33 -8.93 -21.65
CA ALA A 53 9.86 -9.99 -22.51
C ALA A 53 10.43 -9.45 -23.84
N ASP A 54 9.75 -8.48 -24.46
CA ASP A 54 10.16 -7.83 -25.72
C ASP A 54 11.49 -7.07 -25.60
N ARG A 55 11.94 -6.81 -24.36
CA ARG A 55 13.19 -6.10 -24.06
C ARG A 55 14.31 -7.01 -23.60
N VAL A 56 14.07 -8.32 -23.58
CA VAL A 56 15.09 -9.31 -23.29
C VAL A 56 15.88 -9.59 -24.55
N SER A 57 17.20 -9.48 -24.46
CA SER A 57 18.13 -9.87 -25.52
C SER A 57 19.18 -10.80 -24.95
N GLU A 58 19.60 -11.78 -25.73
CA GLU A 58 20.71 -12.65 -25.39
C GLU A 58 22.03 -11.99 -25.80
N ILE A 59 22.99 -11.97 -24.87
CA ILE A 59 24.35 -11.50 -25.07
C ILE A 59 25.26 -12.60 -24.51
N GLU A 60 26.08 -13.22 -25.35
CA GLU A 60 27.04 -14.26 -24.96
C GLU A 60 26.40 -15.42 -24.17
N GLY A 61 25.21 -15.89 -24.60
CA GLY A 61 24.50 -16.98 -23.94
C GLY A 61 23.79 -16.59 -22.63
N VAL A 62 23.80 -15.31 -22.26
CA VAL A 62 23.14 -14.78 -21.07
C VAL A 62 22.02 -13.83 -21.48
N ASN A 63 20.84 -14.03 -20.91
CA ASN A 63 19.69 -13.17 -21.15
C ASN A 63 19.79 -11.88 -20.32
N TYR A 64 19.60 -10.74 -20.97
CA TYR A 64 19.56 -9.43 -20.32
C TYR A 64 18.30 -8.66 -20.68
N LEU A 65 17.65 -8.05 -19.69
CA LEU A 65 16.58 -7.09 -19.90
C LEU A 65 17.17 -5.69 -20.07
N LYS A 66 16.91 -5.05 -21.21
CA LYS A 66 17.43 -3.71 -21.52
C LYS A 66 16.40 -2.60 -21.29
N LEU A 67 16.79 -1.63 -20.48
CA LEU A 67 15.97 -0.44 -20.17
C LEU A 67 16.09 0.66 -21.23
N PRO A 68 15.12 1.59 -21.30
CA PRO A 68 15.20 2.82 -22.09
C PRO A 68 16.47 3.64 -21.83
N SER A 69 16.95 3.70 -20.59
CA SER A 69 18.22 4.37 -20.27
C SER A 69 19.47 3.64 -20.77
N GLY A 70 19.32 2.42 -21.28
CA GLY A 70 20.43 1.57 -21.73
C GLY A 70 20.97 0.62 -20.67
N LYS A 71 20.54 0.75 -19.40
CA LYS A 71 20.86 -0.20 -18.33
C LYS A 71 20.40 -1.61 -18.68
N GLN A 72 21.12 -2.60 -18.20
CA GLN A 72 20.88 -4.02 -18.48
C GLN A 72 20.85 -4.79 -17.17
N PHE A 73 19.81 -5.60 -16.99
CA PHE A 73 19.69 -6.50 -15.84
C PHE A 73 19.73 -7.94 -16.30
N ARG A 74 20.44 -8.77 -15.55
CA ARG A 74 20.52 -10.20 -15.86
C ARG A 74 19.17 -10.86 -15.63
N VAL A 75 18.75 -11.68 -16.58
CA VAL A 75 17.55 -12.51 -16.48
C VAL A 75 18.00 -13.93 -16.22
N SER A 76 17.63 -14.46 -15.06
CA SER A 76 17.94 -15.83 -14.67
C SER A 76 16.78 -16.75 -15.05
N GLU A 77 17.10 -17.83 -15.76
CA GLU A 77 16.17 -18.95 -15.98
C GLU A 77 16.40 -20.00 -14.89
N ILE A 78 15.40 -20.21 -14.03
CA ILE A 78 15.49 -21.08 -12.88
C ILE A 78 14.42 -22.14 -12.98
N LYS A 79 14.82 -23.42 -12.93
CA LYS A 79 13.90 -24.54 -12.77
C LYS A 79 13.47 -24.61 -11.32
N ALA A 80 12.20 -24.35 -11.05
CA ALA A 80 11.66 -24.29 -9.71
C ALA A 80 11.20 -25.66 -9.21
N ASN A 81 11.00 -25.74 -7.89
CA ASN A 81 10.54 -26.95 -7.20
C ASN A 81 9.09 -27.35 -7.53
N ASP A 82 8.31 -26.45 -8.14
CA ASP A 82 6.97 -26.72 -8.64
C ASP A 82 6.94 -27.32 -10.06
N GLY A 83 8.11 -27.59 -10.64
CA GLY A 83 8.28 -28.16 -11.97
C GLY A 83 8.26 -27.15 -13.11
N ASN A 84 8.02 -25.86 -12.85
CA ASN A 84 8.04 -24.81 -13.86
C ASN A 84 9.43 -24.16 -14.00
N THR A 85 9.74 -23.65 -15.19
CA THR A 85 10.89 -22.77 -15.38
C THR A 85 10.47 -21.31 -15.31
N TYR A 86 11.12 -20.54 -14.44
CA TYR A 86 10.86 -19.13 -14.23
C TYR A 86 11.97 -18.28 -14.84
N ARG A 87 11.59 -17.25 -15.59
CA ARG A 87 12.45 -16.11 -15.91
C ARG A 87 12.29 -15.08 -14.80
N VAL A 88 13.36 -14.87 -14.04
CA VAL A 88 13.36 -13.94 -12.91
C VAL A 88 14.46 -12.89 -13.06
N ILE A 89 14.15 -11.71 -12.55
CA ILE A 89 15.11 -10.64 -12.29
C ILE A 89 15.19 -10.50 -10.76
N GLU A 90 16.38 -10.20 -10.25
CA GLU A 90 16.59 -10.00 -8.81
C GLU A 90 15.67 -8.88 -8.27
N ALA A 91 15.20 -9.01 -7.03
CA ALA A 91 14.29 -8.04 -6.43
C ALA A 91 14.86 -6.60 -6.41
N SER A 92 16.17 -6.44 -6.22
CA SER A 92 16.87 -5.14 -6.24
C SER A 92 16.82 -4.48 -7.62
N ASP A 93 17.15 -5.24 -8.68
CA ASP A 93 17.07 -4.82 -10.08
C ASP A 93 15.65 -4.39 -10.48
N TRP A 94 14.62 -5.02 -9.89
CA TRP A 94 13.23 -4.60 -10.10
C TRP A 94 12.97 -3.18 -9.59
N VAL A 95 13.49 -2.81 -8.41
CA VAL A 95 13.33 -1.45 -7.88
C VAL A 95 14.00 -0.44 -8.81
N GLU A 96 15.20 -0.77 -9.30
CA GLU A 96 15.93 0.09 -10.22
C GLU A 96 15.22 0.23 -11.57
N LEU A 97 14.68 -0.87 -12.11
CA LEU A 97 13.87 -0.90 -13.32
C LEU A 97 12.67 0.04 -13.20
N VAL A 98 11.94 -0.07 -12.09
CA VAL A 98 10.73 0.73 -11.89
C VAL A 98 11.08 2.22 -11.78
N SER A 99 12.17 2.55 -11.08
CA SER A 99 12.69 3.93 -11.01
C SER A 99 13.08 4.47 -12.39
N ASP A 100 13.76 3.66 -13.21
CA ASP A 100 14.15 4.06 -14.55
C ASP A 100 12.95 4.37 -15.44
N TRP A 101 11.96 3.49 -15.47
CA TRP A 101 10.74 3.70 -16.27
C TRP A 101 9.84 4.80 -15.74
N ALA A 102 9.84 5.07 -14.43
CA ALA A 102 9.14 6.22 -13.89
C ALA A 102 9.73 7.54 -14.43
N LYS A 103 11.07 7.62 -14.53
CA LYS A 103 11.82 8.78 -15.06
C LYS A 103 11.77 8.86 -16.59
N ASN A 104 11.97 7.72 -17.25
CA ASN A 104 12.10 7.57 -18.69
C ASN A 104 11.06 6.58 -19.22
N PRO A 105 9.75 6.93 -19.23
CA PRO A 105 8.68 5.99 -19.52
C PRO A 105 8.67 5.49 -20.98
N GLY A 106 9.40 6.14 -21.89
CA GLY A 106 9.39 5.80 -23.30
C GLY A 106 7.96 5.79 -23.86
N LYS A 107 7.49 4.61 -24.29
CA LYS A 107 6.13 4.39 -24.84
C LYS A 107 5.11 3.88 -23.81
N LEU A 108 5.45 3.86 -22.51
CA LEU A 108 4.51 3.43 -21.47
C LEU A 108 3.34 4.41 -21.34
N ARG A 109 2.12 3.88 -21.28
CA ARG A 109 0.90 4.67 -21.06
C ARG A 109 0.83 5.17 -19.62
N ALA A 110 0.06 6.24 -19.39
CA ALA A 110 -0.13 6.85 -18.07
C ALA A 110 -0.52 5.84 -16.98
N LYS A 111 -1.40 4.87 -17.29
CA LYS A 111 -1.80 3.82 -16.34
C LYS A 111 -0.61 2.98 -15.86
N ALA A 112 0.27 2.57 -16.78
CA ALA A 112 1.46 1.79 -16.44
C ALA A 112 2.47 2.64 -15.66
N LYS A 113 2.66 3.91 -16.08
CA LYS A 113 3.52 4.85 -15.35
C LYS A 113 3.05 5.06 -13.91
N ASN A 114 1.76 5.29 -13.70
CA ASN A 114 1.20 5.48 -12.36
C ASN A 114 1.30 4.20 -11.53
N GLY A 115 1.05 3.03 -12.12
CA GLY A 115 1.23 1.75 -11.44
C GLY A 115 2.66 1.50 -10.96
N LEU A 116 3.67 1.91 -11.74
CA LEU A 116 5.09 1.88 -11.34
C LEU A 116 5.39 2.82 -10.17
N ILE A 117 4.86 4.05 -10.19
CA ILE A 117 5.02 5.02 -9.11
C ILE A 117 4.34 4.52 -7.83
N ASP A 118 3.11 4.01 -7.93
CA ASP A 118 2.36 3.47 -6.80
C ASP A 118 3.08 2.26 -6.18
N PHE A 119 3.69 1.41 -7.01
CA PHE A 119 4.52 0.31 -6.55
C PHE A 119 5.76 0.80 -5.78
N LEU A 120 6.51 1.79 -6.29
CA LEU A 120 7.68 2.34 -5.59
C LEU A 120 7.32 3.02 -4.28
N ALA A 121 6.30 3.88 -4.29
CA ALA A 121 5.86 4.61 -3.10
C ALA A 121 5.46 3.63 -1.98
N TRP A 122 4.82 2.53 -2.37
CA TRP A 122 4.47 1.45 -1.45
C TRP A 122 5.70 0.71 -0.90
N PHE A 123 6.61 0.26 -1.77
CA PHE A 123 7.80 -0.48 -1.36
C PHE A 123 8.69 0.37 -0.43
N ALA A 124 8.86 1.65 -0.77
CA ALA A 124 9.64 2.59 0.02
C ALA A 124 9.07 2.81 1.43
N ALA A 125 7.74 2.89 1.57
CA ALA A 125 7.11 3.11 2.87
C ALA A 125 7.36 1.94 3.83
N GLU A 126 7.10 0.70 3.42
CA GLU A 126 7.35 -0.46 4.29
C GLU A 126 8.84 -0.72 4.51
N GLY A 127 9.68 -0.54 3.48
CA GLY A 127 11.12 -0.65 3.64
C GLY A 127 11.68 0.32 4.69
N LEU A 128 11.18 1.55 4.72
CA LEU A 128 11.60 2.54 5.71
C LEU A 128 11.18 2.13 7.14
N TYR A 129 9.95 1.64 7.32
CA TYR A 129 9.50 1.18 8.64
C TYR A 129 10.20 -0.11 9.08
N ALA A 130 10.48 -1.04 8.16
CA ALA A 130 11.23 -2.25 8.46
C ALA A 130 12.64 -1.93 8.96
N GLU A 131 13.32 -0.99 8.30
CA GLU A 131 14.64 -0.50 8.74
C GLU A 131 14.54 0.24 10.07
N ALA A 132 13.58 1.15 10.21
CA ALA A 132 13.38 1.90 11.45
C ALA A 132 13.11 0.97 12.65
N TYR A 133 12.29 -0.06 12.48
CA TYR A 133 11.99 -1.01 13.56
C TYR A 133 13.16 -1.94 13.83
N THR A 134 13.90 -2.36 12.80
CA THR A 134 15.16 -3.08 13.00
C THR A 134 16.14 -2.24 13.82
N PHE A 135 16.26 -0.93 13.56
CA PHE A 135 17.11 -0.05 14.34
C PHE A 135 16.59 0.16 15.78
N LEU A 136 15.30 0.46 15.95
CA LEU A 136 14.69 0.82 17.23
C LEU A 136 14.44 -0.38 18.15
N LYS A 137 14.02 -1.51 17.59
CA LYS A 137 13.65 -2.73 18.31
C LYS A 137 14.68 -3.84 18.18
N GLN A 138 15.75 -3.64 17.39
CA GLN A 138 16.75 -4.66 17.02
C GLN A 138 16.18 -5.84 16.20
N THR A 139 14.90 -5.79 15.85
CA THR A 139 14.23 -6.81 15.06
C THR A 139 13.05 -6.22 14.30
N TYR A 140 12.75 -6.81 13.15
CA TYR A 140 11.53 -6.57 12.40
C TYR A 140 10.77 -7.89 12.32
N THR A 141 9.59 -7.93 12.92
CA THR A 141 8.80 -9.16 13.02
C THR A 141 7.72 -9.24 11.94
N ARG A 142 7.14 -10.44 11.78
CA ARG A 142 5.97 -10.62 10.93
C ARG A 142 4.78 -9.78 11.39
N GLU A 143 4.58 -9.66 12.69
CA GLU A 143 3.49 -8.85 13.26
C GLU A 143 3.66 -7.36 12.90
N ASP A 144 4.89 -6.84 12.99
CA ASP A 144 5.19 -5.47 12.57
C ASP A 144 4.82 -5.23 11.11
N SER A 145 5.21 -6.17 10.23
CA SER A 145 4.85 -6.13 8.81
C SER A 145 3.34 -6.14 8.61
N GLU A 146 2.61 -7.03 9.28
CA GLU A 146 1.15 -7.11 9.17
C GLU A 146 0.48 -5.79 9.62
N ARG A 147 0.94 -5.17 10.71
CA ARG A 147 0.42 -3.87 11.19
C ARG A 147 0.71 -2.73 10.21
N ILE A 148 1.95 -2.63 9.69
CA ILE A 148 2.31 -1.62 8.67
C ILE A 148 1.48 -1.81 7.40
N GLN A 149 1.30 -3.05 6.97
CA GLN A 149 0.50 -3.37 5.79
C GLN A 149 -0.96 -2.96 5.97
N GLN A 150 -1.57 -3.29 7.11
CA GLN A 150 -2.94 -2.84 7.44
C GLN A 150 -3.05 -1.32 7.39
N TRP A 151 -2.10 -0.60 8.00
CA TRP A 151 -2.05 0.86 7.97
C TRP A 151 -1.94 1.43 6.55
N LEU A 152 -1.04 0.87 5.73
CA LEU A 152 -0.87 1.29 4.35
C LEU A 152 -2.08 0.93 3.46
N VAL A 153 -2.83 -0.13 3.76
CA VAL A 153 -4.09 -0.49 3.05
C VAL A 153 -5.19 0.52 3.40
N ALA A 154 -5.42 0.78 4.68
CA ALA A 154 -6.43 1.74 5.14
C ALA A 154 -6.24 3.11 4.48
N ARG A 155 -4.99 3.58 4.36
CA ARG A 155 -4.67 4.83 3.66
C ARG A 155 -4.98 4.84 2.16
N GLN A 156 -4.92 3.68 1.50
CA GLN A 156 -5.21 3.56 0.06
C GLN A 156 -6.69 3.31 -0.23
N ALA A 157 -7.35 2.49 0.58
CA ALA A 157 -8.74 2.10 0.44
C ALA A 157 -9.71 3.30 0.58
N GLY A 158 -9.32 4.31 1.36
CA GLY A 158 -10.04 5.59 1.43
C GLY A 158 -10.05 6.42 0.13
N LYS A 159 -9.15 6.18 -0.83
CA LYS A 159 -9.03 7.05 -2.02
C LYS A 159 -10.23 6.99 -2.98
N PRO A 160 -10.75 5.81 -3.38
CA PRO A 160 -11.95 5.73 -4.21
C PRO A 160 -13.19 6.28 -3.50
N ALA A 161 -13.38 5.90 -2.23
CA ALA A 161 -14.46 6.39 -1.38
C ALA A 161 -14.50 7.92 -1.31
N ARG A 162 -13.34 8.54 -1.10
CA ARG A 162 -13.21 9.99 -1.05
C ARG A 162 -13.49 10.66 -2.38
N LYS A 163 -13.22 9.99 -3.50
CA LYS A 163 -13.55 10.52 -4.84
C LYS A 163 -15.06 10.56 -5.05
N ASP A 164 -15.76 9.49 -4.70
CA ASP A 164 -17.21 9.39 -4.85
C ASP A 164 -17.93 10.33 -3.86
N TRP A 165 -17.46 10.38 -2.61
CA TRP A 165 -17.89 11.38 -1.65
C TRP A 165 -17.64 12.82 -2.15
N ALA A 166 -16.49 13.08 -2.77
CA ALA A 166 -16.20 14.40 -3.33
C ALA A 166 -17.14 14.77 -4.48
N TYR A 167 -17.63 13.80 -5.27
CA TYR A 167 -18.68 14.05 -6.25
C TYR A 167 -20.02 14.38 -5.58
N ALA A 168 -20.46 13.60 -4.58
CA ALA A 168 -21.69 13.88 -3.84
C ALA A 168 -21.67 15.28 -3.18
N VAL A 169 -20.56 15.65 -2.54
CA VAL A 169 -20.35 17.00 -1.98
C VAL A 169 -20.25 18.07 -3.07
N ALA A 170 -19.70 17.75 -4.24
CA ALA A 170 -19.65 18.69 -5.34
C ALA A 170 -21.05 19.03 -5.87
N GLU A 171 -21.90 18.03 -6.04
CA GLU A 171 -23.25 18.13 -6.58
C GLU A 171 -24.23 18.77 -5.59
N GLN A 172 -24.21 18.33 -4.32
CA GLN A 172 -25.23 18.70 -3.33
C GLN A 172 -24.73 19.75 -2.31
N GLY A 173 -23.42 19.91 -2.15
CA GLY A 173 -22.81 20.78 -1.13
C GLY A 173 -22.79 22.28 -1.44
N GLY A 174 -23.54 22.71 -2.46
CA GLY A 174 -23.62 24.11 -2.90
C GLY A 174 -22.33 24.66 -3.54
N ASN A 175 -22.30 25.97 -3.80
CA ASN A 175 -21.20 26.63 -4.54
C ASN A 175 -20.08 27.21 -3.67
N SER A 176 -20.00 26.83 -2.39
CA SER A 176 -18.96 27.35 -1.50
C SER A 176 -17.59 26.72 -1.81
N PRO A 177 -16.50 27.50 -1.91
CA PRO A 177 -15.15 26.97 -2.06
C PRO A 177 -14.66 26.21 -0.82
N TYR A 178 -15.31 26.39 0.33
CA TYR A 178 -14.96 25.75 1.60
C TYR A 178 -15.78 24.47 1.89
N LYS A 179 -16.66 24.05 0.96
CA LYS A 179 -17.61 22.95 1.20
C LYS A 179 -16.93 21.63 1.59
N PHE A 180 -15.82 21.28 0.94
CA PHE A 180 -15.09 20.06 1.26
C PHE A 180 -14.52 20.10 2.68
N GLY A 181 -13.92 21.22 3.09
CA GLY A 181 -13.42 21.39 4.46
C GLY A 181 -14.53 21.31 5.51
N LYS A 182 -15.69 21.94 5.23
CA LYS A 182 -16.88 21.86 6.10
C LYS A 182 -17.31 20.41 6.30
N TRP A 183 -17.53 19.68 5.23
CA TRP A 183 -18.06 18.30 5.29
C TRP A 183 -17.04 17.30 5.81
N THR A 184 -15.74 17.49 5.53
CA THR A 184 -14.67 16.72 6.18
C THR A 184 -14.72 16.92 7.69
N ASN A 185 -14.78 18.17 8.18
CA ASN A 185 -14.88 18.41 9.62
C ASN A 185 -16.19 17.88 10.22
N TYR A 186 -17.28 17.89 9.47
CA TYR A 186 -18.56 17.30 9.89
C TYR A 186 -18.42 15.80 10.19
N VAL A 187 -17.79 15.05 9.27
CA VAL A 187 -17.49 13.62 9.47
C VAL A 187 -16.60 13.41 10.69
N TYR A 188 -15.50 14.16 10.81
CA TYR A 188 -14.56 13.96 11.92
C TYR A 188 -15.17 14.33 13.28
N ARG A 189 -15.98 15.40 13.36
CA ARG A 189 -16.73 15.74 14.56
C ARG A 189 -17.74 14.67 14.92
N GLY A 190 -18.46 14.15 13.93
CA GLY A 190 -19.43 13.07 14.15
C GLY A 190 -18.77 11.79 14.64
N LEU A 191 -17.63 11.40 14.07
CA LEU A 191 -16.96 10.15 14.41
C LEU A 191 -16.13 10.24 15.69
N PHE A 192 -15.47 11.38 15.93
CA PHE A 192 -14.41 11.51 16.93
C PHE A 192 -14.61 12.67 17.92
N GLY A 193 -15.61 13.52 17.70
CA GLY A 193 -15.85 14.72 18.51
C GLY A 193 -14.84 15.85 18.27
N MET A 194 -14.02 15.77 17.21
CA MET A 194 -12.92 16.69 16.93
C MET A 194 -12.84 17.02 15.43
N ASP A 195 -12.23 18.14 15.08
CA ASP A 195 -11.94 18.49 13.68
C ASP A 195 -10.83 17.62 13.09
N ALA A 196 -10.78 17.57 11.76
CA ALA A 196 -9.80 16.74 11.06
C ALA A 196 -8.35 17.16 11.33
N SER A 197 -8.09 18.44 11.58
CA SER A 197 -6.76 18.92 11.96
C SER A 197 -6.34 18.46 13.36
N GLU A 198 -7.28 18.42 14.31
CA GLU A 198 -7.02 18.03 15.69
C GLU A 198 -6.70 16.55 15.79
N ILE A 199 -7.49 15.71 15.11
CA ILE A 199 -7.25 14.26 15.06
C ILE A 199 -5.90 13.93 14.42
N LYS A 200 -5.52 14.63 13.34
CA LYS A 200 -4.21 14.43 12.71
C LYS A 200 -3.07 14.80 13.65
N GLN A 201 -3.19 15.89 14.39
CA GLN A 201 -2.20 16.25 15.41
C GLN A 201 -2.10 15.18 16.51
N ILE A 202 -3.21 14.56 16.90
CA ILE A 202 -3.20 13.45 17.88
C ILE A 202 -2.53 12.21 17.30
N TRP A 203 -2.75 11.88 16.03
CA TRP A 203 -2.09 10.76 15.35
C TRP A 203 -0.59 11.00 15.15
N GLU A 204 -0.18 12.24 14.89
CA GLU A 204 1.22 12.64 14.69
C GLU A 204 1.97 12.86 16.01
N ALA A 205 1.27 13.08 17.12
CA ALA A 205 1.88 13.25 18.43
C ALA A 205 2.51 11.92 18.88
N PRO A 206 3.79 11.91 19.32
CA PRO A 206 4.36 10.73 19.95
C PRO A 206 3.48 10.38 21.15
N VAL A 207 2.97 9.13 21.19
CA VAL A 207 2.09 8.62 22.25
C VAL A 207 2.92 8.44 23.53
N SER A 208 3.39 9.55 24.11
CA SER A 208 4.12 9.59 25.37
C SER A 208 3.25 10.22 26.46
N GLY A 209 2.71 9.36 27.33
CA GLY A 209 2.46 9.66 28.73
C GLY A 209 1.25 10.51 29.13
N SER A 210 0.52 11.17 28.22
CA SER A 210 -0.69 11.89 28.64
C SER A 210 -1.88 10.95 28.84
N ARG A 211 -2.33 10.83 30.09
CA ARG A 211 -3.52 10.04 30.49
C ARG A 211 -4.81 10.48 29.77
N HIS A 212 -4.88 11.74 29.31
CA HIS A 212 -6.02 12.27 28.56
C HIS A 212 -5.97 11.86 27.09
N ILE A 213 -4.77 11.81 26.49
CA ILE A 213 -4.57 11.35 25.12
C ILE A 213 -4.80 9.84 25.05
N ALA A 214 -4.24 9.06 25.99
CA ALA A 214 -4.38 7.60 26.00
C ALA A 214 -5.85 7.13 26.11
N ARG A 215 -6.69 7.81 26.91
CA ARG A 215 -8.11 7.45 27.09
C ARG A 215 -8.98 7.67 25.85
N ASN A 216 -8.59 8.60 24.99
CA ASN A 216 -9.33 8.99 23.79
C ASN A 216 -8.55 8.66 22.50
N TYR A 217 -7.44 7.93 22.60
CA TYR A 217 -6.61 7.60 21.45
C TYR A 217 -7.37 6.64 20.54
N ILE A 218 -7.43 7.02 19.27
CA ILE A 218 -7.94 6.16 18.19
C ILE A 218 -6.74 5.91 17.30
N PRO A 219 -6.28 4.67 17.12
CA PRO A 219 -5.20 4.37 16.19
C PRO A 219 -5.49 4.97 14.82
N GLU A 220 -4.49 5.58 14.18
CA GLU A 220 -4.66 6.22 12.87
C GLU A 220 -5.27 5.23 11.85
N THR A 221 -4.87 3.96 11.91
CA THR A 221 -5.45 2.87 11.11
C THR A 221 -6.96 2.77 11.26
N LEU A 222 -7.44 2.61 12.49
CA LEU A 222 -8.85 2.46 12.82
C LEU A 222 -9.64 3.72 12.46
N GLY A 223 -9.07 4.90 12.76
CA GLY A 223 -9.71 6.17 12.44
C GLY A 223 -9.85 6.39 10.94
N LEU A 224 -8.83 6.06 10.15
CA LEU A 224 -8.91 6.13 8.68
C LEU A 224 -9.93 5.13 8.11
N GLU A 225 -10.03 3.91 8.66
CA GLU A 225 -11.06 2.94 8.27
C GLU A 225 -12.48 3.45 8.55
N MET A 226 -12.69 4.08 9.71
CA MET A 226 -13.99 4.68 10.06
C MET A 226 -14.35 5.83 9.13
N VAL A 227 -13.40 6.73 8.82
CA VAL A 227 -13.61 7.83 7.88
C VAL A 227 -13.94 7.30 6.49
N GLU A 228 -13.18 6.34 5.99
CA GLU A 228 -13.44 5.70 4.70
C GLU A 228 -14.85 5.08 4.66
N TYR A 229 -15.22 4.32 5.68
CA TYR A 229 -16.53 3.68 5.73
C TYR A 229 -17.66 4.71 5.74
N CYS A 230 -17.50 5.80 6.49
CA CYS A 230 -18.45 6.90 6.52
C CYS A 230 -18.55 7.61 5.16
N GLU A 231 -17.41 7.95 4.53
CA GLU A 231 -17.37 8.58 3.21
C GLU A 231 -18.05 7.70 2.15
N LYS A 232 -17.85 6.37 2.20
CA LYS A 232 -18.55 5.42 1.32
C LYS A 232 -20.06 5.45 1.52
N LEU A 233 -20.54 5.45 2.76
CA LEU A 233 -21.98 5.45 3.04
C LEU A 233 -22.65 6.72 2.56
N VAL A 234 -22.02 7.89 2.74
CA VAL A 234 -22.54 9.15 2.19
C VAL A 234 -22.70 9.06 0.67
N ALA A 235 -21.70 8.52 -0.02
CA ALA A 235 -21.77 8.34 -1.47
C ALA A 235 -22.84 7.33 -1.91
N ILE A 236 -23.12 6.30 -1.10
CA ILE A 236 -24.12 5.27 -1.40
C ILE A 236 -25.55 5.72 -1.09
N PHE A 237 -25.74 6.49 -0.03
CA PHE A 237 -27.09 6.86 0.40
C PHE A 237 -27.79 7.78 -0.59
N GLU A 238 -27.04 8.60 -1.34
CA GLU A 238 -27.55 9.49 -2.39
C GLU A 238 -28.84 10.24 -1.98
N LEU A 239 -28.96 10.62 -0.69
CA LEU A 239 -30.13 11.33 -0.21
C LEU A 239 -30.16 12.75 -0.79
N ASP A 240 -31.36 13.31 -0.92
CA ASP A 240 -31.55 14.68 -1.40
C ASP A 240 -30.97 15.71 -0.42
N ASP A 241 -30.92 15.38 0.87
CA ASP A 241 -30.29 16.19 1.91
C ASP A 241 -28.92 15.61 2.28
N LEU A 242 -27.88 16.34 1.89
CA LEU A 242 -26.50 15.98 2.16
C LEU A 242 -26.18 15.93 3.66
N GLU A 243 -26.81 16.77 4.50
CA GLU A 243 -26.62 16.72 5.95
C GLU A 243 -27.18 15.43 6.52
N GLN A 244 -28.40 15.07 6.12
CA GLN A 244 -29.04 13.82 6.51
C GLN A 244 -28.22 12.60 6.06
N ALA A 245 -27.63 12.63 4.87
CA ALA A 245 -26.75 11.56 4.38
C ALA A 245 -25.51 11.39 5.27
N HIS A 246 -24.91 12.49 5.73
CA HIS A 246 -23.77 12.46 6.64
C HIS A 246 -24.16 11.94 8.03
N ASP A 247 -25.29 12.40 8.58
CA ASP A 247 -25.78 11.97 9.89
C ASP A 247 -26.00 10.45 9.96
N GLU A 248 -26.69 9.90 8.96
CA GLU A 248 -26.97 8.46 8.90
C GLU A 248 -25.68 7.65 8.69
N ALA A 249 -24.75 8.16 7.87
CA ALA A 249 -23.45 7.52 7.64
C ALA A 249 -22.59 7.49 8.90
N ILE A 250 -22.57 8.59 9.66
CA ILE A 250 -21.88 8.69 10.96
C ILE A 250 -22.48 7.68 11.94
N ARG A 251 -23.82 7.65 12.08
CA ARG A 251 -24.53 6.74 12.98
C ARG A 251 -24.20 5.29 12.69
N MET A 252 -24.27 4.88 11.43
CA MET A 252 -23.98 3.52 10.99
C MET A 252 -22.50 3.14 11.18
N THR A 253 -21.59 4.09 10.94
CA THR A 253 -20.14 3.91 11.18
C THR A 253 -19.86 3.70 12.67
N GLN A 254 -20.40 4.55 13.54
CA GLN A 254 -20.25 4.40 15.00
C GLN A 254 -20.79 3.06 15.49
N MET A 255 -21.93 2.59 14.95
CA MET A 255 -22.48 1.28 15.28
C MET A 255 -21.55 0.13 14.86
N LYS A 256 -21.02 0.17 13.63
CA LYS A 256 -20.14 -0.89 13.09
C LYS A 256 -18.83 -1.02 13.86
N PHE A 257 -18.21 0.10 14.24
CA PHE A 257 -16.86 0.10 14.83
C PHE A 257 -16.85 0.11 16.37
N ARG A 258 -18.02 0.18 17.03
CA ARG A 258 -18.14 0.24 18.50
C ARG A 258 -17.30 -0.82 19.22
N GLN A 259 -17.46 -2.09 18.85
CA GLN A 259 -16.75 -3.20 19.50
C GLN A 259 -15.22 -3.13 19.30
N ARG A 260 -14.76 -2.63 18.14
CA ARG A 260 -13.33 -2.48 17.84
C ARG A 260 -12.70 -1.29 18.58
N LEU A 261 -13.46 -0.20 18.74
CA LEU A 261 -13.05 0.93 19.56
C LEU A 261 -12.91 0.54 21.03
N ASP A 262 -13.83 -0.29 21.52
CA ASP A 262 -13.80 -0.78 22.90
C ASP A 262 -12.62 -1.74 23.14
N SER A 263 -12.30 -2.63 22.20
CA SER A 263 -11.14 -3.53 22.31
C SER A 263 -9.80 -2.79 22.27
N GLU A 264 -9.63 -1.83 21.37
CA GLU A 264 -8.37 -1.06 21.23
C GLU A 264 -8.14 -0.10 22.41
N ARG A 265 -9.22 0.36 23.07
CA ARG A 265 -9.13 1.16 24.30
C ARG A 265 -8.74 0.35 25.53
N LEU A 266 -9.03 -0.95 25.54
CA LEU A 266 -8.74 -1.85 26.66
C LEU A 266 -7.33 -2.45 26.60
N GLY A 267 -6.65 -2.35 25.45
CA GLY A 267 -5.25 -2.76 25.31
C GLY A 267 -5.03 -4.27 25.42
N ASP A 268 -5.96 -5.07 24.88
CA ASP A 268 -5.81 -6.52 24.70
C ASP A 268 -4.97 -6.86 23.45
#